data_AF-A0A5S4TEU7-F1
#
_entry.id   AF-A0A5S4TEU7-F1
#
_cell.length_a   1.000
_cell.length_b   1.000
_cell.length_c   1.000
_cell.angle_alpha   90.00
_cell.angle_beta   90.00
_cell.angle_gamma   90.00
#
_symmetry.space_group_name_H-M   'P 1'
#
loop_
_entity.id
_entity.type
_entity.pdbx_description
1 polymer ?
#
loop_
_entity_poly.entity_id
_entity_poly.type
_entity_poly.pdbx_seq_one_letter_code
_entity_poly.pdbx_strand_id
1 'polypeptide(L)'
;MNTMLDKMQEKLSPIAMKVGNQKFLVALRDSFVGTMPVIMTGSIALLLNAFLVDLPQQFHLESITKTFQWLVDINNLVFKGSIPIVSLLFIYCLGVNIAKIYKVDTVSAGLVSLASFVI
;
A
#
# COMPACT_ATOMS: atom_id res chain seq x y z
N MET A 1 -37.39 -1.49 15.49
CA MET A 1 -37.17 -2.05 14.14
C MET A 1 -37.10 -0.86 13.18
N ASN A 2 -35.90 -0.50 12.74
CA ASN A 2 -35.64 0.78 12.06
C ASN A 2 -35.98 0.67 10.57
N THR A 3 -37.27 0.73 10.25
CA THR A 3 -37.85 0.64 8.90
C THR A 3 -37.27 1.64 7.89
N MET A 4 -36.68 2.76 8.33
CA MET A 4 -35.98 3.71 7.45
C MET A 4 -34.58 3.20 7.05
N LEU A 5 -33.85 2.57 7.97
CA LEU A 5 -32.53 1.98 7.67
C LEU A 5 -32.70 0.79 6.73
N ASP A 6 -33.72 -0.05 6.95
CA ASP A 6 -33.99 -1.21 6.09
C ASP A 6 -34.32 -0.77 4.65
N LYS A 7 -35.15 0.27 4.47
CA LYS A 7 -35.46 0.83 3.15
C LYS A 7 -34.26 1.49 2.46
N MET A 8 -33.37 2.14 3.23
CA MET A 8 -32.11 2.66 2.70
C MET A 8 -31.18 1.53 2.28
N GLN A 9 -31.06 0.48 3.09
CA GLN A 9 -30.22 -0.68 2.81
C GLN A 9 -30.71 -1.41 1.55
N GLU A 10 -32.02 -1.58 1.37
CA GLU A 10 -32.62 -2.21 0.19
C GLU A 10 -32.29 -1.47 -1.11
N LYS A 11 -32.24 -0.14 -1.08
CA LYS A 11 -31.89 0.69 -2.25
C LYS A 11 -30.38 0.86 -2.46
N LEU A 12 -29.61 0.98 -1.38
CA LEU A 12 -28.16 1.22 -1.44
C LEU A 12 -27.37 -0.07 -1.71
N SER A 13 -27.83 -1.22 -1.20
CA SER A 13 -27.20 -2.52 -1.40
C SER A 13 -26.96 -2.88 -2.88
N PRO A 14 -27.96 -2.80 -3.80
CA PRO A 14 -27.73 -3.13 -5.21
C PRO A 14 -26.80 -2.14 -5.91
N ILE A 15 -26.78 -0.87 -5.48
CA ILE A 15 -25.85 0.15 -6.01
C ILE A 15 -24.42 -0.16 -5.55
N ALA A 16 -24.24 -0.44 -4.26
CA ALA A 16 -22.96 -0.83 -3.70
C ALA A 16 -22.42 -2.12 -4.35
N MET A 17 -23.30 -3.09 -4.61
CA MET A 17 -22.92 -4.31 -5.34
C MET A 17 -22.49 -4.03 -6.78
N LYS A 18 -23.16 -3.14 -7.51
CA LYS A 18 -22.75 -2.80 -8.88
C LYS A 18 -21.39 -2.10 -8.92
N VAL A 19 -21.14 -1.17 -8.00
CA VAL A 19 -19.87 -0.44 -7.91
C VAL A 19 -18.75 -1.37 -7.44
N GLY A 20 -19.00 -2.16 -6.40
CA GLY A 20 -18.00 -3.08 -5.83
C GLY A 20 -17.61 -4.23 -6.76
N ASN A 21 -18.48 -4.63 -7.68
CA ASN A 21 -18.21 -5.73 -8.63
C ASN A 21 -17.66 -5.25 -9.98
N GLN A 22 -17.33 -3.97 -10.13
CA GLN A 22 -16.69 -3.50 -11.36
C GLN A 22 -15.28 -4.10 -11.47
N LYS A 23 -15.00 -4.76 -12.60
CA LYS A 23 -13.79 -5.57 -12.81
C LYS A 23 -12.48 -4.83 -12.51
N PHE A 24 -12.35 -3.59 -12.95
CA PHE A 24 -11.17 -2.75 -12.70
C PHE A 24 -11.09 -2.26 -11.25
N LEU A 25 -12.21 -1.97 -10.58
CA LEU A 25 -12.22 -1.63 -9.16
C LEU A 25 -11.84 -2.82 -8.28
N VAL A 26 -12.30 -4.02 -8.64
CA VAL A 26 -11.87 -5.28 -8.01
C VAL A 26 -10.37 -5.48 -8.21
N ALA A 27 -9.85 -5.33 -9.44
CA ALA A 27 -8.42 -5.43 -9.71
C ALA A 27 -7.60 -4.41 -8.91
N LEU A 28 -8.06 -3.16 -8.83
CA LEU A 28 -7.40 -2.10 -8.07
C LEU A 28 -7.37 -2.42 -6.57
N ARG A 29 -8.50 -2.84 -5.99
CA ARG A 29 -8.58 -3.28 -4.59
C ARG A 29 -7.61 -4.43 -4.32
N ASP A 30 -7.64 -5.47 -5.15
CA ASP A 30 -6.81 -6.66 -4.96
C ASP A 30 -5.31 -6.33 -5.13
N SER A 31 -4.98 -5.31 -5.92
CA SER A 31 -3.62 -4.81 -6.09
C SER A 31 -3.14 -4.05 -4.85
N PHE A 32 -4.00 -3.21 -4.26
CA PHE A 32 -3.71 -2.56 -2.99
C PHE A 32 -3.46 -3.58 -1.89
N VAL A 33 -4.29 -4.63 -1.80
CA VAL A 33 -4.11 -5.72 -0.83
C VAL A 33 -2.75 -6.41 -1.03
N GLY A 34 -2.33 -6.62 -2.28
CA GLY A 34 -0.99 -7.16 -2.58
C GLY A 34 0.17 -6.29 -2.08
N THR A 35 0.00 -4.96 -2.04
CA THR A 35 1.02 -4.01 -1.56
C THR A 35 0.96 -3.71 -0.06
N MET A 36 -0.11 -4.13 0.64
CA MET A 36 -0.29 -3.85 2.07
C MET A 36 0.90 -4.27 2.93
N PRO A 37 1.50 -5.48 2.77
CA PRO A 37 2.62 -5.88 3.61
C PRO A 37 3.80 -4.91 3.54
N VAL A 38 4.13 -4.41 2.34
CA VAL A 38 5.23 -3.48 2.12
C VAL A 38 4.94 -2.12 2.76
N ILE A 39 3.71 -1.61 2.60
CA ILE A 39 3.28 -0.36 3.23
C ILE A 39 3.31 -0.46 4.75
N MET A 40 2.87 -1.60 5.31
CA MET A 40 2.88 -1.84 6.75
C MET A 40 4.32 -1.86 7.29
N THR A 41 5.23 -2.57 6.62
CA THR A 41 6.65 -2.59 6.99
C THR A 41 7.28 -1.19 6.90
N GLY A 42 7.01 -0.45 5.83
CA GLY A 42 7.51 0.92 5.67
C GLY A 42 6.96 1.90 6.70
N SER A 43 5.70 1.75 7.10
CA SER A 43 5.07 2.55 8.15
C SER A 43 5.72 2.32 9.51
N ILE A 44 6.07 1.07 9.85
CA ILE A 44 6.82 0.78 11.08
C ILE A 44 8.19 1.45 11.05
N ALA A 45 8.87 1.38 9.90
CA ALA A 45 10.17 2.03 9.76
C ALA A 45 10.08 3.55 9.89
N LEU A 46 9.04 4.16 9.32
CA LEU A 46 8.78 5.59 9.45
C LEU A 46 8.53 5.99 10.91
N LEU A 47 7.72 5.22 11.64
CA LEU A 47 7.45 5.47 13.06
C LEU A 47 8.73 5.37 13.90
N LEU A 48 9.55 4.33 13.68
CA LEU A 48 10.82 4.18 14.39
C LEU A 48 11.77 5.35 14.09
N ASN A 49 11.80 5.87 12.87
CA ASN A 49 12.60 7.04 12.53
C ASN A 49 12.13 8.28 13.30
N ALA A 50 10.81 8.49 13.38
CA ALA A 50 10.25 9.60 14.15
C ALA A 50 10.64 9.53 15.65
N PHE A 51 10.63 8.35 16.25
CA PHE A 51 10.99 8.19 17.67
C PHE A 51 12.49 8.27 17.95
N LEU A 52 13.33 7.81 17.03
CA LEU A 52 14.78 7.68 17.25
C LEU A 52 15.59 8.86 16.68
N VAL A 53 15.03 9.61 15.74
CA VAL A 53 15.69 10.74 15.07
C VAL A 53 14.95 12.04 15.38
N ASP A 54 13.67 12.14 15.02
CA ASP A 54 12.95 13.41 15.12
C ASP A 54 12.70 13.86 16.57
N LEU A 55 12.25 12.95 17.45
CA LEU A 55 12.03 13.31 18.86
C LEU A 55 13.33 13.69 19.59
N PRO A 56 14.43 12.93 19.55
CA PRO A 56 15.66 13.32 20.23
C PRO A 56 16.26 14.61 19.68
N GLN A 57 16.09 14.88 18.38
CA GLN A 57 16.50 16.14 17.77
C GLN A 57 15.67 17.33 18.28
N GLN A 58 14.35 17.16 18.45
CA GLN A 58 13.47 18.18 19.03
C GLN A 58 13.73 18.45 20.52
N PHE A 59 14.19 17.44 21.27
CA PHE A 59 14.51 17.56 22.70
C PHE A 59 16.00 17.82 23.00
N HIS A 60 16.82 18.10 21.97
CA HIS A 60 18.27 18.33 22.11
C HIS A 60 19.04 17.19 22.82
N LEU A 61 18.56 15.95 22.72
CA LEU A 61 19.13 14.75 23.34
C LEU A 61 19.97 13.95 22.32
N GLU A 62 20.94 14.61 21.69
CA GLU A 62 21.75 14.05 20.59
C GLU A 62 22.55 12.78 20.97
N SER A 63 22.82 12.56 22.27
CA SER A 63 23.47 11.33 22.76
C SER A 63 22.64 10.07 22.54
N ILE A 64 21.31 10.17 22.55
CA ILE A 64 20.42 9.02 22.35
C ILE A 64 20.46 8.59 20.88
N THR A 65 20.39 9.54 19.94
CA THR A 65 20.49 9.28 18.50
C THR A 65 21.85 8.66 18.15
N LYS A 66 22.95 9.18 18.70
CA LYS A 66 24.30 8.60 18.50
C LYS A 66 24.45 7.17 19.03
N THR A 67 23.77 6.84 20.12
CA THR A 67 23.83 5.49 20.72
C THR A 67 23.03 4.47 19.90
N PHE A 68 21.91 4.90 19.32
CA PHE A 68 21.03 4.05 18.50
C PHE A 68 21.27 4.19 16.99
N GLN A 69 22.39 4.78 16.58
CA GLN A 69 22.71 5.03 15.17
C GLN A 69 22.66 3.75 14.31
N TRP A 70 23.14 2.63 14.86
CA TRP A 70 23.09 1.32 14.19
C TRP A 70 21.66 0.87 13.84
N LEU A 71 20.68 1.19 14.70
CA LEU A 71 19.28 0.86 14.48
C LEU A 71 18.63 1.81 13.48
N VAL A 72 19.02 3.09 13.52
CA VAL A 72 18.58 4.11 12.55
C VAL A 72 19.07 3.75 11.14
N ASP A 73 20.31 3.28 10.99
CA ASP A 73 20.87 2.90 9.69
C ASP A 73 20.14 1.71 9.07
N ILE A 74 19.86 0.67 9.86
CA ILE A 74 19.04 -0.48 9.43
C ILE A 74 17.63 -0.03 9.05
N ASN A 75 17.02 0.81 9.88
CA ASN A 75 15.69 1.31 9.65
C ASN A 75 15.58 2.14 8.36
N ASN A 76 16.60 2.93 8.05
CA ASN A 76 16.67 3.72 6.83
C ASN A 76 16.74 2.82 5.58
N LEU A 77 17.43 1.67 5.65
CA LEU A 77 17.43 0.68 4.56
C LEU A 77 16.03 0.10 4.34
N VAL A 78 15.33 -0.26 5.41
CA VAL A 78 13.96 -0.79 5.34
C VAL A 78 13.00 0.26 4.76
N PHE A 79 13.13 1.52 5.19
CA PHE A 79 12.32 2.61 4.67
C PHE A 79 12.54 2.82 3.16
N LYS A 80 13.80 2.92 2.72
CA LYS A 80 14.14 3.09 1.29
C LYS A 80 13.64 1.92 0.43
N GLY A 81 13.65 0.71 0.97
CA GLY A 81 13.18 -0.50 0.31
C GLY A 81 11.67 -0.75 0.40
N SER A 82 10.87 0.14 1.00
CA SER A 82 9.43 -0.07 1.18
C SER A 82 8.58 1.05 0.60
N ILE A 83 8.53 2.20 1.26
CA ILE A 83 7.64 3.31 0.89
C ILE A 83 7.94 3.85 -0.52
N PRO A 84 9.20 4.14 -0.90
CA PRO A 84 9.49 4.72 -2.21
C PRO A 84 9.20 3.78 -3.39
N ILE A 85 9.33 2.47 -3.18
CA ILE A 85 9.14 1.47 -4.24
C ILE A 85 7.70 0.96 -4.33
N VAL A 86 6.81 1.37 -3.42
CA VAL A 86 5.45 0.82 -3.34
C VAL A 86 4.65 1.06 -4.61
N SER A 87 4.86 2.20 -5.28
CA SER A 87 4.21 2.51 -6.55
C SER A 87 4.59 1.48 -7.62
N LEU A 88 5.87 1.17 -7.78
CA LEU A 88 6.36 0.17 -8.72
C LEU A 88 5.74 -1.22 -8.46
N LEU A 89 5.70 -1.62 -7.20
CA LEU A 89 5.08 -2.89 -6.79
C LEU A 89 3.57 -2.89 -7.05
N PHE A 90 2.90 -1.77 -6.78
CA PHE A 90 1.47 -1.60 -7.03
C PHE A 90 1.14 -1.73 -8.51
N ILE A 91 1.87 -1.05 -9.39
CA ILE A 91 1.66 -1.12 -10.85
C ILE A 91 1.84 -2.57 -11.34
N TYR A 92 2.87 -3.28 -10.87
CA TYR A 92 3.06 -4.69 -11.24
C TYR A 92 1.87 -5.56 -10.79
N CYS A 93 1.44 -5.42 -9.53
CA CYS A 93 0.28 -6.13 -9.01
C CYS A 93 -1.01 -5.79 -9.79
N LEU A 94 -1.17 -4.54 -10.23
CA LEU A 94 -2.30 -4.09 -11.04
C LEU A 94 -2.33 -4.78 -12.40
N GLY A 95 -1.21 -4.81 -13.12
CA GLY A 95 -1.09 -5.54 -14.38
C GLY A 95 -1.41 -7.03 -14.23
N VAL A 96 -0.88 -7.67 -13.17
CA VAL A 96 -1.15 -9.08 -12.85
C VAL A 96 -2.64 -9.33 -12.56
N ASN A 97 -3.28 -8.48 -11.76
CA ASN A 97 -4.68 -8.66 -11.37
C ASN A 97 -5.64 -8.39 -12.53
N ILE A 98 -5.31 -7.45 -13.42
CA ILE A 98 -6.03 -7.26 -14.68
C ILE A 98 -5.90 -8.50 -15.57
N ALA A 99 -4.70 -9.05 -15.72
CA ALA A 99 -4.48 -10.26 -16.52
C ALA A 99 -5.27 -11.48 -16.02
N LYS A 100 -5.40 -11.64 -14.69
CA LYS A 100 -6.25 -12.68 -14.09
C LYS A 100 -7.72 -12.55 -14.51
N ILE A 101 -8.24 -11.33 -14.58
CA ILE A 101 -9.62 -11.06 -15.00
C ILE A 101 -9.82 -11.43 -16.48
N TYR A 102 -8.84 -11.10 -17.33
CA TYR A 102 -8.87 -11.39 -18.76
C TYR A 102 -8.41 -12.81 -19.12
N LYS A 103 -7.94 -13.61 -18.14
CA LYS A 103 -7.41 -14.97 -18.32
C LYS A 103 -6.24 -15.02 -19.33
N VAL A 104 -5.37 -14.02 -19.26
CA VAL A 104 -4.14 -13.92 -20.07
C VAL A 104 -2.91 -14.11 -19.19
N ASP A 105 -1.72 -14.16 -19.81
CA ASP A 105 -0.47 -14.35 -19.08
C ASP A 105 -0.21 -13.22 -18.07
N THR A 106 -0.04 -13.62 -16.81
CA THR A 106 0.06 -12.68 -15.68
C THR A 106 1.44 -12.04 -15.58
N VAL A 107 2.50 -12.79 -15.88
CA VAL A 107 3.87 -12.31 -15.79
C VAL A 107 4.15 -11.25 -16.86
N SER A 108 3.75 -11.53 -18.10
CA SER A 108 3.89 -10.57 -19.21
C SER A 108 3.10 -9.30 -18.95
N ALA A 109 1.85 -9.40 -18.47
CA ALA A 109 1.05 -8.23 -18.16
C ALA A 109 1.64 -7.38 -17.02
N GLY A 110 2.18 -8.02 -15.97
CA GLY A 110 2.88 -7.33 -14.90
C GLY A 110 4.11 -6.57 -15.39
N LEU A 111 4.93 -7.21 -16.25
CA LEU A 111 6.11 -6.57 -16.85
C LEU A 111 5.75 -5.42 -17.78
N VAL A 112 4.74 -5.59 -18.65
CA VAL A 112 4.25 -4.52 -19.55
C VAL A 112 3.72 -3.33 -18.75
N SER A 113 2.96 -3.60 -17.69
CA SER A 113 2.45 -2.56 -16.80
C SER A 113 3.58 -1.77 -16.13
N LEU A 114 4.61 -2.48 -15.64
CA LEU A 114 5.77 -1.85 -15.01
C LEU A 114 6.58 -1.04 -16.02
N ALA A 115 6.84 -1.58 -17.21
CA ALA A 115 7.53 -0.87 -18.29
C ALA A 115 6.79 0.40 -18.71
N SER A 116 5.46 0.32 -18.85
CA SER A 116 4.61 1.47 -19.21
C SER A 116 4.52 2.55 -18.11
N PHE A 117 4.88 2.23 -16.87
CA PHE A 117 4.95 3.22 -15.79
C PHE A 117 6.30 3.94 -15.75
N VAL A 118 7.37 3.28 -16.22
CA VAL A 118 8.73 3.82 -16.22
C VAL A 118 9.01 4.69 -17.46
N ILE A 119 8.44 4.32 -18.61
CA ILE A 119 8.48 5.10 -19.87
C ILE A 119 7.53 6.29 -19.76
#